data_AF-A0A6A8G7X6-F1
#
_entry.id   AF-A0A6A8G7X6-F1
#
_cell.length_a   1.000
_cell.length_b   1.000
_cell.length_c   1.000
_cell.angle_alpha   90.00
_cell.angle_beta   90.00
_cell.angle_gamma   90.00
#
_symmetry.space_group_name_H-M   'P 1'
#
loop_
_entity.id
_entity.type
_entity.pdbx_description
1 polymer ?
#
loop_
_entity_poly.entity_id
_entity_poly.type
_entity_poly.pdbx_seq_one_letter_code
_entity_poly.pdbx_strand_id
1 'polypeptide(L)'
;MNGPNAVDESSFYLEYEMQVDATRDAVAKLAREVLQYEWADYLRAYPPEGPQTWEHLDSGKPWGRVMPQAWDIGRSQGFDLHFEHYPDSRALERGHLRLELHLEDGVHGDADFSGDSPYAALRERLVDALVDFTSGSDEVPPGDFGRGRTIWAADYRFTAGDTGAYYEALRKALSEHAVFVPVVTEALESRLAERE
;
A
#
# COMPACT_ATOMS: atom_id res chain seq x y z
N MET A 1 15.73 64.19 -21.66
CA MET A 1 15.03 63.07 -22.31
C MET A 1 15.42 61.80 -21.58
N ASN A 2 14.54 61.27 -20.72
CA ASN A 2 14.74 59.96 -20.11
C ASN A 2 13.89 58.97 -20.92
N GLY A 3 14.55 58.05 -21.62
CA GLY A 3 13.88 56.98 -22.36
C GLY A 3 13.18 56.01 -21.40
N PRO A 4 12.08 55.35 -21.83
CA PRO A 4 11.37 54.41 -20.98
C PRO A 4 12.29 53.23 -20.69
N ASN A 5 12.48 52.95 -19.39
CA ASN A 5 13.07 51.71 -18.92
C ASN A 5 12.29 50.56 -19.57
N ALA A 6 12.95 49.81 -20.46
CA ALA A 6 12.48 48.50 -20.86
C ALA A 6 12.52 47.64 -19.59
N VAL A 7 11.41 47.61 -18.87
CA VAL A 7 11.18 46.65 -17.80
C VAL A 7 11.23 45.30 -18.50
N ASP A 8 12.25 44.53 -18.16
CA ASP A 8 12.63 43.28 -18.78
C ASP A 8 11.48 42.27 -18.65
N GLU A 9 10.67 42.14 -19.71
CA GLU A 9 9.52 41.23 -19.76
C GLU A 9 9.95 39.78 -19.43
N SER A 10 11.20 39.41 -19.70
CA SER A 10 11.74 38.09 -19.36
C SER A 10 11.85 37.85 -17.85
N SER A 11 12.06 38.91 -17.05
CA SER A 11 12.09 38.84 -15.58
C SER A 11 10.69 38.58 -15.00
N PHE A 12 9.64 39.11 -15.63
CA PHE A 12 8.26 38.86 -15.22
C PHE A 12 7.80 37.43 -15.53
N TYR A 13 8.18 36.88 -16.68
CA TYR A 13 7.89 35.48 -17.02
C TYR A 13 8.63 34.52 -16.08
N LEU A 14 9.90 34.78 -15.76
CA LEU A 14 10.68 33.95 -14.84
C LEU A 14 10.12 33.99 -13.41
N GLU A 15 9.75 35.17 -12.90
CA GLU A 15 9.12 35.31 -11.59
C GLU A 15 7.74 34.64 -11.53
N TYR A 16 6.96 34.70 -12.62
CA TYR A 16 5.68 34.02 -12.74
C TYR A 16 5.83 32.49 -12.78
N GLU A 17 6.77 31.96 -13.56
CA GLU A 17 7.08 30.52 -13.59
C GLU A 17 7.52 30.02 -12.20
N MET A 18 8.39 30.77 -11.52
CA MET A 18 8.81 30.45 -10.15
C MET A 18 7.65 30.46 -9.15
N GLN A 19 6.70 31.40 -9.27
CA GLN A 19 5.52 31.46 -8.41
C GLN A 19 4.51 30.34 -8.69
N VAL A 20 4.35 29.95 -9.95
CA VAL A 20 3.51 28.81 -10.36
C VAL A 20 4.10 27.51 -9.83
N ASP A 21 5.42 27.30 -9.96
CA ASP A 21 6.11 26.12 -9.44
C ASP A 21 6.03 26.05 -7.92
N ALA A 22 6.28 27.15 -7.21
CA ALA A 22 6.16 27.19 -5.75
C ALA A 22 4.73 26.91 -5.26
N THR A 23 3.71 27.38 -5.99
CA THR A 23 2.30 27.11 -5.67
C THR A 23 1.95 25.64 -5.93
N ARG A 24 2.44 25.08 -7.04
CA ARG A 24 2.25 23.66 -7.38
C ARG A 24 2.87 22.75 -6.32
N ASP A 25 4.08 23.08 -5.86
CA ASP A 25 4.76 22.34 -4.80
C ASP A 25 4.02 22.42 -3.46
N ALA A 26 3.47 23.60 -3.12
CA ALA A 26 2.68 23.77 -1.90
C ALA A 26 1.37 22.94 -1.94
N VAL A 27 0.67 22.93 -3.09
CA VAL A 27 -0.53 22.11 -3.30
C VAL A 27 -0.20 20.62 -3.26
N ALA A 28 0.88 20.20 -3.93
CA ALA A 28 1.32 18.80 -3.92
C ALA A 28 1.72 18.33 -2.51
N LYS A 29 2.38 19.20 -1.73
CA LYS A 29 2.72 18.92 -0.34
C LYS A 29 1.47 18.78 0.53
N LEU A 30 0.50 19.69 0.40
CA LEU A 30 -0.76 19.63 1.14
C LEU A 30 -1.56 18.37 0.78
N ALA A 31 -1.69 18.08 -0.52
CA ALA A 31 -2.39 16.89 -1.00
C ALA A 31 -1.72 15.60 -0.49
N ARG A 32 -0.39 15.57 -0.41
CA ARG A 32 0.37 14.45 0.18
C ARG A 32 0.10 14.30 1.68
N GLU A 33 0.12 15.39 2.44
CA GLU A 33 -0.17 15.34 3.88
C GLU A 33 -1.60 14.81 4.11
N VAL A 34 -2.59 15.36 3.41
CA VAL A 34 -3.97 14.88 3.43
C VAL A 34 -4.06 13.39 3.07
N LEU A 35 -3.40 12.98 1.98
CA LEU A 35 -3.37 11.58 1.53
C LEU A 35 -2.85 10.62 2.61
N GLN A 36 -1.77 10.99 3.29
CA GLN A 36 -1.10 10.16 4.29
C GLN A 36 -1.87 10.05 5.60
N TYR A 37 -2.58 11.11 6.02
CA TYR A 37 -3.29 11.11 7.30
C TYR A 37 -4.72 10.57 7.20
N GLU A 38 -5.42 10.81 6.10
CA GLU A 38 -6.87 10.56 6.04
C GLU A 38 -7.27 9.17 5.54
N TRP A 39 -6.38 8.42 4.89
CA TRP A 39 -6.74 7.11 4.31
C TRP A 39 -7.30 6.12 5.35
N ALA A 40 -6.74 6.13 6.57
CA ALA A 40 -7.17 5.21 7.63
C ALA A 40 -8.55 5.59 8.16
N ASP A 41 -8.81 6.90 8.34
CA ASP A 41 -10.12 7.39 8.78
C ASP A 41 -11.19 7.13 7.71
N TYR A 42 -10.82 7.29 6.43
CA TYR A 42 -11.67 6.91 5.31
C TYR A 42 -12.06 5.44 5.38
N LEU A 43 -11.09 4.52 5.52
CA LEU A 43 -11.39 3.08 5.59
C LEU A 43 -12.18 2.71 6.85
N ARG A 44 -12.03 3.43 7.97
CA ARG A 44 -12.89 3.20 9.15
C ARG A 44 -14.34 3.62 8.90
N ALA A 45 -14.56 4.72 8.19
CA ALA A 45 -15.90 5.17 7.81
C ALA A 45 -16.52 4.29 6.72
N TYR A 46 -15.68 3.79 5.82
CA TYR A 46 -16.05 3.00 4.64
C TYR A 46 -15.19 1.73 4.57
N PRO A 47 -15.43 0.72 5.42
CA PRO A 47 -14.60 -0.49 5.52
C PRO A 47 -14.60 -1.31 4.22
N PRO A 48 -13.48 -1.97 3.86
CA PRO A 48 -13.45 -2.91 2.75
C PRO A 48 -14.55 -3.97 2.87
N GLU A 49 -15.05 -4.44 1.73
CA GLU A 49 -16.08 -5.48 1.70
C GLU A 49 -15.50 -6.83 2.11
N GLY A 50 -16.33 -7.66 2.74
CA GLY A 50 -15.96 -8.97 3.25
C GLY A 50 -16.25 -9.15 4.74
N PRO A 51 -16.13 -10.38 5.27
CA PRO A 51 -16.38 -10.68 6.68
C PRO A 51 -15.24 -10.27 7.62
N GLN A 52 -14.10 -9.83 7.09
CA GLN A 52 -12.89 -9.56 7.87
C GLN A 52 -12.99 -8.24 8.62
N THR A 53 -12.38 -8.22 9.81
CA THR A 53 -12.10 -6.96 10.51
C THR A 53 -10.67 -6.54 10.19
N TRP A 54 -10.52 -5.29 9.79
CA TRP A 54 -9.25 -4.73 9.32
C TRP A 54 -8.67 -3.77 10.35
N GLU A 55 -7.36 -3.92 10.60
CA GLU A 55 -6.56 -2.97 11.35
C GLU A 55 -5.87 -2.01 10.39
N HIS A 56 -5.96 -0.70 10.68
CA HIS A 56 -5.35 0.35 9.89
C HIS A 56 -4.17 0.94 10.65
N LEU A 57 -2.97 0.63 10.19
CA LEU A 57 -1.70 0.92 10.84
C LEU A 57 -0.91 1.97 10.05
N ASP A 58 -0.08 2.74 10.75
CA ASP A 58 0.88 3.68 10.14
C ASP A 58 0.26 4.83 9.32
N SER A 59 -0.93 5.30 9.70
CA SER A 59 -1.44 6.59 9.20
C SER A 59 -0.46 7.73 9.51
N GLY A 60 -0.29 8.64 8.54
CA GLY A 60 0.66 9.74 8.56
C GLY A 60 2.07 9.38 8.11
N LYS A 61 2.32 8.14 7.68
CA LYS A 61 3.60 7.70 7.09
C LYS A 61 3.55 7.76 5.55
N PRO A 62 4.72 7.74 4.88
CA PRO A 62 4.80 7.62 3.42
C PRO A 62 4.30 6.28 2.85
N TRP A 63 4.06 5.31 3.73
CA TRP A 63 3.42 4.03 3.47
C TRP A 63 2.22 3.89 4.43
N GLY A 64 1.30 2.99 4.14
CA GLY A 64 0.22 2.61 5.06
C GLY A 64 0.08 1.11 5.08
N ARG A 65 -0.19 0.55 6.26
CA ARG A 65 -0.33 -0.90 6.45
C ARG A 65 -1.75 -1.23 6.88
N VAL A 66 -2.31 -2.27 6.27
CA VAL A 66 -3.64 -2.77 6.56
C VAL A 66 -3.58 -4.27 6.77
N MET A 67 -4.08 -4.73 7.90
CA MET A 67 -3.96 -6.14 8.31
C MET A 67 -5.32 -6.68 8.76
N PRO A 68 -5.79 -7.83 8.25
CA PRO A 68 -6.91 -8.56 8.85
C PRO A 68 -6.53 -9.06 10.26
N GLN A 69 -7.42 -8.88 11.23
CA GLN A 69 -7.20 -9.37 12.61
C GLN A 69 -6.96 -10.89 12.69
N ALA A 70 -7.44 -11.66 11.71
CA ALA A 70 -7.17 -13.09 11.62
C ALA A 70 -5.67 -13.44 11.54
N TRP A 71 -4.81 -12.48 11.19
CA TRP A 71 -3.37 -12.68 11.07
C TRP A 71 -2.58 -12.33 12.35
N ASP A 72 -3.24 -11.85 13.41
CA ASP A 72 -2.61 -11.59 14.72
C ASP A 72 -1.92 -12.84 15.30
N ILE A 73 -2.40 -14.02 14.93
CA ILE A 73 -1.79 -15.29 15.32
C ILE A 73 -0.33 -15.39 14.83
N GLY A 74 -0.03 -14.89 13.64
CA GLY A 74 1.33 -14.80 13.10
C GLY A 74 2.20 -13.81 13.86
N ARG A 75 1.65 -12.64 14.21
CA ARG A 75 2.35 -11.59 14.96
C ARG A 75 2.79 -12.06 16.33
N SER A 76 1.98 -12.88 17.00
CA SER A 76 2.36 -13.49 18.29
C SER A 76 3.63 -14.34 18.22
N GLN A 77 4.01 -14.78 17.02
CA GLN A 77 5.22 -15.57 16.76
C GLN A 77 6.36 -14.78 16.09
N GLY A 78 6.20 -13.47 15.93
CA GLY A 78 7.18 -12.58 15.30
C GLY A 78 7.00 -12.38 13.80
N PHE A 79 5.98 -12.96 13.16
CA PHE A 79 5.68 -12.74 11.75
C PHE A 79 4.69 -11.58 11.58
N ASP A 80 5.08 -10.54 10.86
CA ASP A 80 4.20 -9.43 10.50
C ASP A 80 3.74 -9.59 9.06
N LEU A 81 2.49 -10.03 8.90
CA LEU A 81 1.87 -10.19 7.60
C LEU A 81 0.82 -9.10 7.43
N HIS A 82 0.89 -8.33 6.35
CA HIS A 82 -0.03 -7.21 6.12
C HIS A 82 -0.08 -6.83 4.64
N PHE A 83 -1.10 -6.08 4.26
CA PHE A 83 -1.09 -5.33 3.01
C PHE A 83 -0.43 -3.98 3.20
N GLU A 84 0.50 -3.61 2.34
CA GLU A 84 1.16 -2.31 2.31
C GLU A 84 0.72 -1.53 1.05
N HIS A 85 0.48 -0.24 1.22
CA HIS A 85 0.25 0.71 0.13
C HIS A 85 1.11 1.97 0.33
N TYR A 86 1.29 2.74 -0.74
CA TYR A 86 2.19 3.90 -0.74
C TYR A 86 1.41 5.19 -1.06
N PRO A 87 0.88 5.91 -0.05
CA PRO A 87 0.26 7.22 -0.22
C PRO A 87 1.32 8.30 -0.44
N ASP A 88 1.98 8.25 -1.60
CA ASP A 88 2.98 9.24 -2.01
C ASP A 88 2.46 10.19 -3.11
N SER A 89 3.17 11.30 -3.32
CA SER A 89 2.76 12.31 -4.29
C SER A 89 2.80 11.81 -5.74
N ARG A 90 3.72 10.88 -6.07
CA ARG A 90 3.83 10.32 -7.42
C ARG A 90 2.67 9.39 -7.73
N ALA A 91 2.20 8.63 -6.74
CA ALA A 91 1.00 7.81 -6.84
C ALA A 91 -0.22 8.70 -7.18
N LEU A 92 -0.39 9.80 -6.45
CA LEU A 92 -1.47 10.77 -6.68
C LEU A 92 -1.39 11.44 -8.05
N GLU A 93 -0.21 11.91 -8.44
CA GLU A 93 0.02 12.54 -9.76
C GLU A 93 -0.25 11.58 -10.93
N ARG A 94 0.05 10.29 -10.77
CA ARG A 94 -0.09 9.29 -11.83
C ARG A 94 -1.44 8.57 -11.82
N GLY A 95 -2.26 8.77 -10.80
CA GLY A 95 -3.51 8.02 -10.63
C GLY A 95 -3.24 6.52 -10.49
N HIS A 96 -2.20 6.15 -9.73
CA HIS A 96 -1.73 4.78 -9.61
C HIS A 96 -1.53 4.38 -8.16
N LEU A 97 -2.20 3.30 -7.74
CA LEU A 97 -2.07 2.70 -6.42
C LEU A 97 -1.43 1.33 -6.59
N ARG A 98 -0.41 1.04 -5.80
CA ARG A 98 0.19 -0.29 -5.69
C ARG A 98 -0.13 -0.84 -4.31
N LEU A 99 -0.73 -2.03 -4.28
CA LEU A 99 -1.02 -2.79 -3.08
C LEU A 99 -0.11 -4.01 -3.07
N GLU A 100 0.56 -4.26 -1.96
CA GLU A 100 1.45 -5.41 -1.82
C GLU A 100 1.11 -6.20 -0.57
N LEU A 101 1.03 -7.53 -0.65
CA LEU A 101 1.00 -8.43 0.50
C LEU A 101 2.44 -8.71 0.94
N HIS A 102 2.78 -8.30 2.16
CA HIS A 102 4.12 -8.40 2.73
C HIS A 102 4.14 -9.39 3.89
N LEU A 103 5.28 -10.07 4.01
CA LEU A 103 5.70 -10.77 5.21
C LEU A 103 6.99 -10.11 5.71
N GLU A 104 7.00 -9.67 6.96
CA GLU A 104 8.13 -9.00 7.61
C GLU A 104 8.39 -9.56 9.01
N ASP A 105 9.51 -9.16 9.60
CA ASP A 105 9.78 -9.37 11.02
C ASP A 105 9.00 -8.37 11.87
N GLY A 106 8.16 -8.84 12.78
CA GLY A 106 7.28 -7.99 13.58
C GLY A 106 7.97 -7.14 14.64
N VAL A 107 9.29 -7.29 14.83
CA VAL A 107 10.09 -6.48 15.76
C VAL A 107 10.94 -5.46 15.00
N HIS A 108 11.60 -5.89 13.92
CA HIS A 108 12.59 -5.11 13.20
C HIS A 108 12.08 -4.51 11.89
N GLY A 109 10.97 -5.02 11.34
CA GLY A 109 10.41 -4.61 10.05
C GLY A 109 11.22 -5.10 8.84
N ASP A 110 12.26 -5.90 9.05
CA ASP A 110 13.05 -6.52 7.99
C ASP A 110 13.31 -7.99 8.35
N ALA A 111 13.05 -8.86 7.39
CA ALA A 111 13.13 -10.30 7.56
C ALA A 111 14.17 -10.88 6.59
N ASP A 112 14.97 -11.81 7.09
CA ASP A 112 15.91 -12.56 6.25
C ASP A 112 15.16 -13.65 5.48
N PHE A 113 15.18 -13.57 4.15
CA PHE A 113 14.59 -14.56 3.23
C PHE A 113 15.63 -15.49 2.60
N SER A 114 16.85 -15.54 3.13
CA SER A 114 17.91 -16.41 2.62
C SER A 114 17.89 -17.81 3.27
N GLY A 115 18.29 -18.82 2.50
CA GLY A 115 18.43 -20.21 2.96
C GLY A 115 17.17 -20.78 3.60
N ASP A 116 17.34 -21.47 4.72
CA ASP A 116 16.27 -22.15 5.47
C ASP A 116 15.69 -21.27 6.60
N SER A 117 15.65 -19.94 6.41
CA SER A 117 15.14 -19.05 7.45
C SER A 117 13.66 -19.33 7.75
N PRO A 118 13.20 -19.07 8.99
CA PRO A 118 11.78 -19.20 9.33
C PRO A 118 10.84 -18.40 8.42
N TYR A 119 11.31 -17.27 7.87
CA TYR A 119 10.58 -16.40 6.96
C TYR A 119 10.57 -16.94 5.53
N ALA A 120 11.69 -17.47 5.04
CA ALA A 120 11.76 -18.13 3.73
C ALA A 120 10.79 -19.32 3.65
N ALA A 121 10.81 -20.18 4.67
CA ALA A 121 9.89 -21.31 4.76
C ALA A 121 8.41 -20.89 4.88
N LEU A 122 8.12 -19.81 5.62
CA LEU A 122 6.74 -19.30 5.69
C LEU A 122 6.27 -18.79 4.34
N ARG A 123 7.14 -18.02 3.69
CA ARG A 123 6.84 -17.40 2.41
C ARG A 123 6.55 -18.46 1.36
N GLU A 124 7.38 -19.50 1.28
CA GLU A 124 7.18 -20.61 0.36
C GLU A 124 5.81 -21.25 0.57
N ARG A 125 5.48 -21.59 1.83
CA ARG A 125 4.15 -22.13 2.19
C ARG A 125 2.99 -21.21 1.80
N LEU A 126 3.12 -19.91 2.06
CA LEU A 126 2.09 -18.92 1.71
C LEU A 126 1.93 -18.80 0.19
N VAL A 127 3.04 -18.80 -0.54
CA VAL A 127 3.02 -18.76 -2.00
C VAL A 127 2.37 -20.02 -2.55
N ASP A 128 2.74 -21.21 -2.07
CA ASP A 128 2.15 -22.48 -2.53
C ASP A 128 0.63 -22.51 -2.28
N ALA A 129 0.18 -22.11 -1.10
CA ALA A 129 -1.25 -22.03 -0.77
C ALA A 129 -2.00 -21.05 -1.69
N LEU A 130 -1.41 -19.90 -1.99
CA LEU A 130 -1.98 -18.93 -2.92
C LEU A 130 -1.95 -19.42 -4.38
N VAL A 131 -0.90 -20.13 -4.81
CA VAL A 131 -0.81 -20.75 -6.13
C VAL A 131 -1.92 -21.79 -6.31
N ASP A 132 -2.14 -22.64 -5.32
CA ASP A 132 -3.21 -23.63 -5.33
C ASP A 132 -4.60 -22.97 -5.38
N PHE A 133 -4.82 -21.93 -4.55
CA PHE A 133 -6.05 -21.15 -4.57
C PHE A 133 -6.30 -20.50 -5.95
N THR A 134 -5.30 -19.79 -6.48
CA THR A 134 -5.43 -19.07 -7.76
C THR A 134 -5.58 -19.99 -8.96
N SER A 135 -5.05 -21.22 -8.90
CA SER A 135 -5.23 -22.21 -9.96
C SER A 135 -6.62 -22.87 -9.93
N GLY A 136 -7.29 -22.87 -8.78
CA GLY A 136 -8.59 -23.50 -8.55
C GLY A 136 -9.78 -22.54 -8.47
N SER A 137 -9.56 -21.23 -8.52
CA SER A 137 -10.58 -20.19 -8.35
C SER A 137 -10.81 -19.39 -9.62
N ASP A 138 -12.08 -19.10 -9.93
CA ASP A 138 -12.46 -18.16 -10.99
C ASP A 138 -12.42 -16.68 -10.53
N GLU A 139 -12.36 -16.45 -9.21
CA GLU A 139 -12.37 -15.12 -8.58
C GLU A 139 -10.99 -14.79 -8.01
N VAL A 140 -10.02 -14.60 -8.90
CA VAL A 140 -8.64 -14.23 -8.52
C VAL A 140 -8.48 -12.72 -8.65
N PRO A 141 -8.08 -12.00 -7.58
CA PRO A 141 -7.79 -10.58 -7.68
C PRO A 141 -6.60 -10.35 -8.62
N PRO A 142 -6.52 -9.19 -9.31
CA PRO A 142 -5.40 -8.90 -10.19
C PRO A 142 -4.09 -8.83 -9.42
N GLY A 143 -3.00 -9.24 -10.05
CA GLY A 143 -1.65 -9.11 -9.50
C GLY A 143 -0.73 -10.27 -9.88
N ASP A 144 0.46 -10.24 -9.31
CA ASP A 144 1.53 -11.19 -9.56
C ASP A 144 2.29 -11.51 -8.26
N PHE A 145 2.90 -12.70 -8.22
CA PHE A 145 3.80 -13.06 -7.12
C PHE A 145 5.06 -12.21 -7.11
N GLY A 146 5.40 -11.70 -5.92
CA GLY A 146 6.57 -10.89 -5.66
C GLY A 146 7.84 -11.69 -5.36
N ARG A 147 8.83 -11.02 -4.77
CA ARG A 147 10.09 -11.61 -4.29
C ARG A 147 10.45 -11.04 -2.92
N GLY A 148 11.28 -11.76 -2.15
CA GLY A 148 11.67 -11.34 -0.80
C GLY A 148 10.45 -11.20 0.10
N ARG A 149 10.34 -10.07 0.82
CA ARG A 149 9.18 -9.78 1.69
C ARG A 149 7.84 -9.71 0.96
N THR A 150 7.84 -9.36 -0.33
CA THR A 150 6.60 -9.25 -1.11
C THR A 150 6.16 -10.63 -1.58
N ILE A 151 4.97 -11.03 -1.15
CA ILE A 151 4.30 -12.27 -1.56
C ILE A 151 3.48 -12.02 -2.84
N TRP A 152 2.63 -10.99 -2.82
CA TRP A 152 1.75 -10.63 -3.93
C TRP A 152 1.80 -9.12 -4.15
N ALA A 153 1.70 -8.67 -5.40
CA ALA A 153 1.62 -7.26 -5.74
C ALA A 153 0.55 -7.02 -6.81
N ALA A 154 -0.24 -5.97 -6.61
CA ALA A 154 -1.35 -5.60 -7.48
C ALA A 154 -1.33 -4.09 -7.73
N ASP A 155 -1.62 -3.72 -8.98
CA ASP A 155 -1.61 -2.33 -9.43
C ASP A 155 -3.02 -1.88 -9.83
N TYR A 156 -3.47 -0.77 -9.25
CA TYR A 156 -4.79 -0.18 -9.42
C TYR A 156 -4.70 1.23 -9.99
N ARG A 157 -5.72 1.61 -10.76
CA ARG A 157 -5.84 2.95 -11.36
C ARG A 157 -6.95 3.74 -10.70
N PHE A 158 -6.72 5.04 -10.57
CA PHE A 158 -7.71 6.01 -10.09
C PHE A 158 -7.51 7.37 -10.77
N THR A 159 -8.43 8.31 -10.53
CA THR A 159 -8.36 9.66 -11.09
C THR A 159 -7.15 10.41 -10.54
N ALA A 160 -6.19 10.76 -11.41
CA ALA A 160 -4.99 11.49 -11.00
C ALA A 160 -5.34 12.83 -10.33
N GLY A 161 -4.66 13.13 -9.22
CA GLY A 161 -4.87 14.35 -8.42
C GLY A 161 -6.06 14.29 -7.45
N ASP A 162 -6.86 13.22 -7.47
CA ASP A 162 -8.03 13.05 -6.60
C ASP A 162 -7.71 12.12 -5.42
N THR A 163 -7.66 12.68 -4.21
CA THR A 163 -7.37 11.92 -2.97
C THR A 163 -8.52 11.00 -2.60
N GLY A 164 -9.78 11.40 -2.85
CA GLY A 164 -10.94 10.54 -2.62
C GLY A 164 -10.93 9.31 -3.52
N ALA A 165 -10.58 9.51 -4.80
CA ALA A 165 -10.42 8.39 -5.74
C ALA A 165 -9.30 7.43 -5.34
N TYR A 166 -8.22 7.91 -4.71
CA TYR A 166 -7.19 7.04 -4.14
C TYR A 166 -7.76 6.16 -3.02
N TYR A 167 -8.51 6.74 -2.08
CA TYR A 167 -9.06 5.97 -0.94
C TYR A 167 -10.08 4.93 -1.40
N GLU A 168 -10.90 5.26 -2.40
CA GLU A 168 -11.81 4.29 -3.02
C GLU A 168 -11.06 3.16 -3.73
N ALA A 169 -9.97 3.49 -4.44
CA ALA A 169 -9.14 2.46 -5.06
C ALA A 169 -8.48 1.56 -4.02
N LEU A 170 -8.03 2.09 -2.88
CA LEU A 170 -7.48 1.32 -1.78
C LEU A 170 -8.54 0.40 -1.15
N ARG A 171 -9.74 0.93 -0.85
CA ARG A 171 -10.88 0.16 -0.34
C ARG A 171 -11.23 -0.98 -1.28
N LYS A 172 -11.33 -0.69 -2.59
CA LYS A 172 -11.60 -1.70 -3.62
C LYS A 172 -10.51 -2.78 -3.65
N ALA A 173 -9.23 -2.38 -3.67
CA ALA A 173 -8.11 -3.30 -3.70
C ALA A 173 -8.13 -4.27 -2.51
N LEU A 174 -8.35 -3.74 -1.29
CA LEU A 174 -8.47 -4.56 -0.08
C LEU A 174 -9.69 -5.50 -0.12
N SER A 175 -10.82 -5.03 -0.68
CA SER A 175 -12.05 -5.82 -0.82
C SER A 175 -11.84 -7.01 -1.77
N GLU A 176 -11.21 -6.77 -2.92
CA GLU A 176 -10.89 -7.84 -3.88
C GLU A 176 -9.89 -8.85 -3.29
N HIS A 177 -8.92 -8.39 -2.49
CA HIS A 177 -7.92 -9.25 -1.85
C HIS A 177 -8.42 -9.91 -0.55
N ALA A 178 -9.65 -9.64 -0.11
CA ALA A 178 -10.24 -10.27 1.06
C ALA A 178 -10.32 -11.80 0.93
N VAL A 179 -10.39 -12.32 -0.30
CA VAL A 179 -10.40 -13.77 -0.59
C VAL A 179 -9.10 -14.48 -0.20
N PHE A 180 -7.97 -13.76 -0.12
CA PHE A 180 -6.69 -14.32 0.33
C PHE A 180 -6.63 -14.52 1.84
N VAL A 181 -7.44 -13.79 2.62
CA VAL A 181 -7.39 -13.86 4.09
C VAL A 181 -7.57 -15.28 4.63
N PRO A 182 -8.63 -16.04 4.29
CA PRO A 182 -8.79 -17.41 4.79
C PRO A 182 -7.65 -18.34 4.36
N VAL A 183 -7.20 -18.27 3.11
CA VAL A 183 -6.11 -19.11 2.56
C VAL A 183 -4.82 -18.87 3.33
N VAL A 184 -4.50 -17.60 3.56
CA VAL A 184 -3.30 -17.22 4.29
C VAL A 184 -3.41 -17.56 5.77
N THR A 185 -4.57 -17.36 6.39
CA THR A 185 -4.80 -17.77 7.79
C THR A 185 -4.60 -19.27 7.98
N GLU A 186 -5.13 -20.11 7.09
CA GLU A 186 -4.95 -21.57 7.15
C GLU A 186 -3.47 -21.98 7.03
N ALA A 187 -2.73 -21.34 6.11
CA ALA A 187 -1.30 -21.58 5.94
C ALA A 187 -0.48 -21.16 7.18
N LEU A 188 -0.86 -20.04 7.83
CA LEU A 188 -0.27 -19.61 9.10
C LEU A 188 -0.54 -20.63 10.20
N GLU A 189 -1.81 -21.02 10.42
CA GLU A 189 -2.23 -21.96 11.46
C GLU A 189 -1.56 -23.33 11.32
N SER A 190 -1.48 -23.86 10.09
CA SER A 190 -0.83 -25.14 9.79
C SER A 190 0.64 -25.16 10.21
N ARG A 191 1.34 -24.03 10.08
CA ARG A 191 2.74 -23.90 10.54
C ARG A 191 2.82 -23.94 12.07
N LEU A 192 1.84 -23.41 12.77
CA LEU A 192 1.84 -23.39 14.23
C LEU A 192 1.62 -24.78 14.79
N ALA A 193 0.72 -25.55 14.17
CA ALA A 193 0.48 -26.95 14.55
C ALA A 193 1.73 -27.84 14.41
N GLU A 194 2.67 -27.53 13.51
CA GLU A 194 3.93 -28.27 13.35
C GLU A 194 4.97 -27.98 14.45
N ARG A 195 4.76 -26.92 15.26
CA ARG A 195 5.67 -26.53 16.35
C ARG A 195 5.28 -27.10 17.71
N GLU A 196 4.07 -27.63 17.84
CA GLU A 196 3.54 -28.30 19.06
C GLU A 196 3.88 -29.78 19.08
#